data_AF-A0A7Y3ULD0-F1
#
_entry.id   AF-A0A7Y3ULD0-F1
#
_cell.length_a   1.000
_cell.length_b   1.000
_cell.length_c   1.000
_cell.angle_alpha   90.00
_cell.angle_beta   90.00
_cell.angle_gamma   90.00
#
_symmetry.space_group_name_H-M   'P 1'
#
loop_
_entity.id
_entity.type
_entity.pdbx_description
1 polymer ?
#
loop_
_entity_poly.entity_id
_entity_poly.type
_entity_poly.pdbx_seq_one_letter_code
_entity_poly.pdbx_strand_id
1 'polypeptide(L)'
;MYRKKFTLCLPLCAVLVLSFGSVVFAQETSRDALKAELKEELKAELLEEIRQEMLQEVAVETKSNIHRATREATIGFREELRSEIIEQSRTAQTSSIRSEIRKWAEESPFLSAFRDVTLSGFVDVNYLYNIETHGDTAQRQNSLTTGADGGVNFIGENENDSFTFESFALFFDKPVTDEHPIGWQVHTYWGEKAKRITFYGETSGLHGTNDVDRDDIFTVSAANISWEAPIGKGITFTMGKMYTWIGLELVENIGNPNYQHGILYNNAIPFTHTGIAMDLSNFMPEGLTLKLYGVNGWDSNIDNNESKSFGWYLSYEPNEDWFFSLAGIHGNEGWEQRTGATVSDQRRDTNGGLTQMVDFIGSWQATDKLKLMLNLDYGVVEDGVANLAADGTTVVGASQGHWWGVAGYGIYDFTDRYQLATRWEYFDDADGMRFFGQTMWDFTATMNITLHENLLLRPEYRYIHFNEDTVGTARGHDEGSSGLDDDAHIVGLGVEYVF
;
A
#
# COMPACT_ATOMS: atom_id res chain seq x y z
N MET A 1 52.65 -55.59 -41.92
CA MET A 1 51.28 -55.68 -42.46
C MET A 1 50.85 -57.14 -42.35
N TYR A 2 49.88 -57.49 -41.48
CA TYR A 2 49.56 -58.88 -41.02
C TYR A 2 50.73 -59.59 -40.28
N ARG A 3 50.61 -60.50 -39.27
CA ARG A 3 49.53 -61.10 -38.40
C ARG A 3 50.07 -61.13 -36.94
N LYS A 4 49.25 -60.98 -35.86
CA LYS A 4 48.73 -62.03 -34.93
C LYS A 4 49.67 -63.24 -34.68
N LYS A 5 49.87 -63.79 -33.46
CA LYS A 5 49.35 -63.52 -32.08
C LYS A 5 50.22 -64.27 -31.02
N PHE A 6 50.05 -63.91 -29.75
CA PHE A 6 50.49 -64.63 -28.52
C PHE A 6 50.05 -66.11 -28.43
N THR A 7 50.77 -66.94 -27.64
CA THR A 7 50.22 -68.15 -26.96
C THR A 7 50.94 -68.49 -25.64
N LEU A 8 50.24 -69.16 -24.71
CA LEU A 8 50.67 -69.68 -23.40
C LEU A 8 50.67 -71.24 -23.40
N CYS A 9 51.06 -71.92 -22.31
CA CYS A 9 51.46 -73.35 -22.24
C CYS A 9 50.40 -74.39 -21.76
N LEU A 10 50.80 -75.68 -21.84
CA LEU A 10 50.29 -76.94 -21.22
C LEU A 10 49.10 -77.72 -21.89
N PRO A 11 48.97 -79.07 -21.73
CA PRO A 11 50.01 -80.12 -21.80
C PRO A 11 49.57 -81.51 -22.42
N LEU A 12 50.50 -82.48 -22.40
CA LEU A 12 50.37 -83.97 -22.46
C LEU A 12 50.49 -84.75 -23.81
N CYS A 13 51.42 -85.72 -23.78
CA CYS A 13 51.52 -87.01 -24.51
C CYS A 13 51.90 -87.13 -26.01
N ALA A 14 53.13 -87.64 -26.22
CA ALA A 14 53.47 -88.87 -26.99
C ALA A 14 54.15 -88.79 -28.40
N VAL A 15 55.38 -89.36 -28.45
CA VAL A 15 55.93 -90.33 -29.45
C VAL A 15 56.73 -89.82 -30.68
N LEU A 16 58.03 -90.20 -30.72
CA LEU A 16 58.95 -90.41 -31.88
C LEU A 16 59.36 -89.18 -32.76
N VAL A 17 60.58 -89.01 -33.31
CA VAL A 17 61.89 -89.71 -33.18
C VAL A 17 63.05 -88.84 -33.76
N LEU A 18 64.30 -89.02 -33.28
CA LEU A 18 65.59 -88.51 -33.85
C LEU A 18 65.78 -86.96 -33.91
N SER A 19 66.98 -86.35 -33.78
CA SER A 19 68.38 -86.84 -33.85
C SER A 19 69.37 -85.92 -33.08
N PHE A 20 70.38 -86.51 -32.41
CA PHE A 20 71.79 -86.06 -32.18
C PHE A 20 72.09 -84.55 -32.04
N GLY A 21 72.61 -84.01 -30.93
CA GLY A 21 73.94 -84.18 -30.30
C GLY A 21 74.45 -82.76 -29.91
N SER A 22 75.29 -82.45 -28.92
CA SER A 22 76.38 -83.12 -28.17
C SER A 22 76.50 -82.43 -26.78
N VAL A 23 76.60 -83.10 -25.62
CA VAL A 23 77.82 -83.62 -24.93
C VAL A 23 78.81 -82.49 -24.51
N VAL A 24 78.97 -82.09 -23.23
CA VAL A 24 79.49 -82.75 -21.98
C VAL A 24 81.04 -82.68 -21.88
N PHE A 25 81.73 -82.39 -20.76
CA PHE A 25 81.47 -82.36 -19.29
C PHE A 25 81.39 -80.91 -18.71
N ALA A 26 81.06 -80.56 -17.45
CA ALA A 26 80.95 -81.17 -16.10
C ALA A 26 82.17 -81.10 -15.14
N GLN A 27 81.95 -80.53 -13.94
CA GLN A 27 82.63 -80.93 -12.69
C GLN A 27 81.70 -80.60 -11.49
N GLU A 28 81.43 -81.59 -10.64
CA GLU A 28 80.53 -81.52 -9.47
C GLU A 28 81.33 -82.00 -8.24
N THR A 29 81.35 -81.28 -7.11
CA THR A 29 80.56 -81.53 -5.88
C THR A 29 81.11 -80.60 -4.78
N SER A 30 80.38 -80.21 -3.72
CA SER A 30 79.36 -80.95 -2.97
C SER A 30 78.06 -80.16 -2.68
N ARG A 31 76.96 -80.89 -2.49
CA ARG A 31 75.58 -80.38 -2.60
C ARG A 31 74.97 -79.74 -1.35
N ASP A 32 75.58 -79.89 -0.18
CA ASP A 32 74.96 -79.46 1.07
C ASP A 32 75.36 -78.04 1.51
N ALA A 33 76.50 -77.51 1.04
CA ALA A 33 76.81 -76.08 1.14
C ALA A 33 75.85 -75.25 0.25
N LEU A 34 75.69 -75.67 -1.02
CA LEU A 34 74.81 -75.02 -2.00
C LEU A 34 73.38 -74.83 -1.49
N LYS A 35 72.81 -75.78 -0.74
CA LYS A 35 71.42 -75.68 -0.26
C LYS A 35 71.18 -74.61 0.82
N ALA A 36 72.20 -74.25 1.58
CA ALA A 36 72.08 -73.19 2.59
C ALA A 36 72.24 -71.81 1.95
N GLU A 37 73.24 -71.68 1.06
CA GLU A 37 73.56 -70.45 0.34
C GLU A 37 72.42 -70.05 -0.61
N LEU A 38 71.95 -70.98 -1.45
CA LEU A 38 70.84 -70.75 -2.39
C LEU A 38 69.51 -70.39 -1.69
N LYS A 39 69.34 -70.72 -0.41
CA LYS A 39 68.10 -70.45 0.32
C LYS A 39 68.05 -69.03 0.90
N GLU A 40 69.18 -68.49 1.34
CA GLU A 40 69.26 -67.07 1.74
C GLU A 40 69.32 -66.17 0.49
N GLU A 41 70.01 -66.58 -0.57
CA GLU A 41 70.07 -65.87 -1.85
C GLU A 41 68.67 -65.75 -2.50
N LEU A 42 67.95 -66.87 -2.67
CA LEU A 42 66.58 -66.88 -3.22
C LEU A 42 65.58 -66.11 -2.34
N LYS A 43 65.80 -66.07 -1.02
CA LYS A 43 64.94 -65.32 -0.09
C LYS A 43 65.21 -63.82 -0.16
N ALA A 44 66.45 -63.39 -0.40
CA ALA A 44 66.78 -62.00 -0.67
C ALA A 44 66.24 -61.54 -2.04
N GLU A 45 66.38 -62.38 -3.07
CA GLU A 45 65.86 -62.14 -4.42
C GLU A 45 64.32 -62.00 -4.40
N LEU A 46 63.60 -62.93 -3.77
CA LEU A 46 62.14 -62.88 -3.64
C LEU A 46 61.66 -61.68 -2.80
N LEU A 47 62.43 -61.25 -1.79
CA LEU A 47 62.07 -60.06 -0.99
C LEU A 47 62.18 -58.78 -1.83
N GLU A 48 63.19 -58.68 -2.70
CA GLU A 48 63.35 -57.54 -3.61
C GLU A 48 62.34 -57.59 -4.75
N GLU A 49 62.00 -58.78 -5.30
CA GLU A 49 60.92 -58.94 -6.28
C GLU A 49 59.57 -58.44 -5.73
N ILE A 50 59.17 -58.89 -4.54
CA ILE A 50 57.95 -58.42 -3.86
C ILE A 50 58.02 -56.91 -3.56
N ARG A 51 59.20 -56.37 -3.21
CA ARG A 51 59.39 -54.93 -2.99
C ARG A 51 59.18 -54.14 -4.29
N GLN A 52 59.69 -54.62 -5.42
CA GLN A 52 59.51 -54.00 -6.73
C GLN A 52 58.05 -54.09 -7.20
N GLU A 53 57.37 -55.22 -6.98
CA GLU A 53 55.93 -55.36 -7.28
C GLU A 53 55.08 -54.36 -6.47
N MET A 54 55.24 -54.29 -5.15
CA MET A 54 54.49 -53.31 -4.33
C MET A 54 54.80 -51.86 -4.73
N LEU A 55 56.05 -51.53 -5.07
CA LEU A 55 56.41 -50.19 -5.53
C LEU A 55 55.78 -49.86 -6.90
N GLN A 56 55.65 -50.83 -7.80
CA GLN A 56 54.93 -50.64 -9.06
C GLN A 56 53.43 -50.49 -8.85
N GLU A 57 52.82 -51.31 -7.99
CA GLU A 57 51.39 -51.26 -7.69
C GLU A 57 51.00 -49.91 -7.05
N VAL A 58 51.73 -49.48 -6.01
CA VAL A 58 51.54 -48.16 -5.38
C VAL A 58 51.81 -47.01 -6.38
N ALA A 59 52.80 -47.13 -7.27
CA ALA A 59 53.07 -46.10 -8.28
C ALA A 59 51.97 -46.01 -9.36
N VAL A 60 51.35 -47.14 -9.73
CA VAL A 60 50.21 -47.20 -10.66
C VAL A 60 48.96 -46.62 -10.01
N GLU A 61 48.66 -47.00 -8.77
CA GLU A 61 47.53 -46.46 -8.01
C GLU A 61 47.69 -44.96 -7.75
N THR A 62 48.87 -44.51 -7.33
CA THR A 62 49.16 -43.09 -7.11
C THR A 62 49.05 -42.27 -8.40
N LYS A 63 49.55 -42.77 -9.54
CA LYS A 63 49.36 -42.11 -10.85
C LYS A 63 47.90 -42.07 -11.27
N SER A 64 47.14 -43.16 -11.05
CA SER A 64 45.71 -43.21 -11.32
C SER A 64 44.95 -42.15 -10.51
N ASN A 65 45.20 -42.10 -9.21
CA ASN A 65 44.54 -41.16 -8.29
C ASN A 65 44.93 -39.70 -8.56
N ILE A 66 46.20 -39.40 -8.85
CA ILE A 66 46.63 -38.05 -9.26
C ILE A 66 45.99 -37.68 -10.61
N HIS A 67 45.96 -38.57 -11.60
CA HIS A 67 45.39 -38.26 -12.91
C HIS A 67 43.86 -38.08 -12.83
N ARG A 68 43.18 -38.86 -11.97
CA ARG A 68 41.76 -38.71 -11.67
C ARG A 68 41.47 -37.39 -10.97
N ALA A 69 42.16 -37.08 -9.87
CA ALA A 69 41.99 -35.82 -9.13
C ALA A 69 42.30 -34.59 -10.01
N THR A 70 43.34 -34.66 -10.85
CA THR A 70 43.68 -33.59 -11.80
C THR A 70 42.57 -33.40 -12.83
N ARG A 71 41.99 -34.50 -13.35
CA ARG A 71 40.89 -34.46 -14.32
C ARG A 71 39.60 -33.93 -13.72
N GLU A 72 39.26 -34.37 -12.51
CA GLU A 72 38.08 -33.91 -11.76
C GLU A 72 38.21 -32.41 -11.40
N ALA A 73 39.37 -31.96 -10.93
CA ALA A 73 39.65 -30.53 -10.69
C ALA A 73 39.63 -29.68 -11.97
N THR A 74 40.16 -30.19 -13.09
CA THR A 74 40.13 -29.48 -14.38
C THR A 74 38.72 -29.36 -14.95
N ILE A 75 37.84 -30.34 -14.67
CA ILE A 75 36.42 -30.28 -15.05
C ILE A 75 35.69 -29.26 -14.17
N GLY A 76 35.84 -29.33 -12.83
CA GLY A 76 35.21 -28.38 -11.92
C GLY A 76 35.58 -26.93 -12.21
N PHE A 77 36.88 -26.62 -12.34
CA PHE A 77 37.35 -25.27 -12.66
C PHE A 77 36.85 -24.77 -14.04
N ARG A 78 36.65 -25.67 -15.01
CA ARG A 78 36.10 -25.32 -16.33
C ARG A 78 34.59 -25.09 -16.29
N GLU A 79 33.87 -25.76 -15.40
CA GLU A 79 32.45 -25.51 -15.16
C GLU A 79 32.24 -24.20 -14.40
N GLU A 80 33.05 -23.93 -13.37
CA GLU A 80 33.07 -22.68 -12.59
C GLU A 80 33.34 -21.45 -13.47
N LEU A 81 34.42 -21.46 -14.27
CA LEU A 81 34.70 -20.42 -15.28
C LEU A 81 33.57 -20.28 -16.31
N ARG A 82 32.89 -21.37 -16.66
CA ARG A 82 31.78 -21.33 -17.61
C ARG A 82 30.54 -20.69 -16.99
N SER A 83 30.22 -20.97 -15.72
CA SER A 83 29.16 -20.24 -14.99
C SER A 83 29.50 -18.77 -14.86
N GLU A 84 30.73 -18.42 -14.48
CA GLU A 84 31.16 -17.02 -14.33
C GLU A 84 31.08 -16.25 -15.66
N ILE A 85 31.53 -16.84 -16.77
CA ILE A 85 31.40 -16.24 -18.11
C ILE A 85 29.91 -16.11 -18.54
N ILE A 86 29.06 -17.09 -18.20
CA ILE A 86 27.61 -17.02 -18.48
C ILE A 86 26.94 -15.93 -17.63
N GLU A 87 27.35 -15.76 -16.38
CA GLU A 87 26.81 -14.75 -15.47
C GLU A 87 27.29 -13.35 -15.83
N GLN A 88 28.58 -13.16 -16.15
CA GLN A 88 29.12 -11.90 -16.66
C GLN A 88 28.48 -11.52 -18.00
N SER A 89 28.29 -12.47 -18.93
CA SER A 89 27.62 -12.19 -20.20
C SER A 89 26.12 -11.91 -20.04
N ARG A 90 25.41 -12.63 -19.16
CA ARG A 90 24.01 -12.30 -18.80
C ARG A 90 23.90 -10.93 -18.15
N THR A 91 24.84 -10.56 -17.28
CA THR A 91 24.88 -9.24 -16.61
C THR A 91 25.18 -8.13 -17.59
N ALA A 92 26.19 -8.29 -18.45
CA ALA A 92 26.55 -7.34 -19.50
C ALA A 92 25.44 -7.18 -20.57
N GLN A 93 24.77 -8.27 -20.94
CA GLN A 93 23.64 -8.22 -21.86
C GLN A 93 22.43 -7.55 -21.19
N THR A 94 22.21 -7.78 -19.90
CA THR A 94 21.13 -7.12 -19.12
C THR A 94 21.41 -5.62 -18.93
N SER A 95 22.66 -5.20 -18.70
CA SER A 95 23.01 -3.78 -18.65
C SER A 95 22.93 -3.12 -20.02
N SER A 96 23.33 -3.81 -21.09
CA SER A 96 23.13 -3.35 -22.48
C SER A 96 21.65 -3.15 -22.78
N ILE A 97 20.80 -4.15 -22.52
CA ILE A 97 19.35 -4.07 -22.72
C ILE A 97 18.73 -2.98 -21.84
N ARG A 98 19.14 -2.82 -20.58
CA ARG A 98 18.69 -1.69 -19.74
C ARG A 98 19.11 -0.33 -20.30
N SER A 99 20.30 -0.22 -20.88
CA SER A 99 20.76 1.02 -21.51
C SER A 99 20.03 1.32 -22.83
N GLU A 100 19.69 0.29 -23.62
CA GLU A 100 18.89 0.41 -24.84
C GLU A 100 17.43 0.72 -24.53
N ILE A 101 16.84 0.12 -23.49
CA ILE A 101 15.49 0.44 -23.00
C ILE A 101 15.43 1.86 -22.45
N ARG A 102 16.42 2.30 -21.65
CA ARG A 102 16.51 3.70 -21.18
C ARG A 102 16.62 4.66 -22.35
N LYS A 103 17.54 4.41 -23.28
CA LYS A 103 17.73 5.24 -24.47
C LYS A 103 16.47 5.27 -25.36
N TRP A 104 15.78 4.15 -25.52
CA TRP A 104 14.50 4.08 -26.24
C TRP A 104 13.37 4.83 -25.52
N ALA A 105 13.35 4.81 -24.19
CA ALA A 105 12.42 5.61 -23.39
C ALA A 105 12.73 7.12 -23.44
N GLU A 106 14.02 7.49 -23.45
CA GLU A 106 14.52 8.86 -23.62
C GLU A 106 14.23 9.40 -25.04
N GLU A 107 14.39 8.57 -26.08
CA GLU A 107 14.13 8.92 -27.49
C GLU A 107 12.64 8.85 -27.87
N SER A 108 11.78 8.26 -27.04
CA SER A 108 10.34 8.15 -27.26
C SER A 108 9.59 9.37 -26.72
N PRO A 109 8.91 10.19 -27.57
CA PRO A 109 8.14 11.35 -27.11
C PRO A 109 6.96 10.99 -26.19
N PHE A 110 6.52 9.73 -26.19
CA PHE A 110 5.49 9.23 -25.29
C PHE A 110 6.07 8.86 -23.92
N LEU A 111 7.18 8.13 -23.88
CA LEU A 111 7.75 7.66 -22.61
C LEU A 111 8.50 8.76 -21.86
N SER A 112 9.07 9.74 -22.56
CA SER A 112 9.68 10.91 -21.93
C SER A 112 8.67 11.80 -21.19
N ALA A 113 7.39 11.78 -21.59
CA ALA A 113 6.31 12.45 -20.86
C ALA A 113 5.96 11.76 -19.53
N PHE A 114 6.26 10.45 -19.40
CA PHE A 114 6.13 9.68 -18.16
C PHE A 114 7.46 9.55 -17.39
N ARG A 115 8.49 10.30 -17.78
CA ARG A 115 9.74 10.34 -17.03
C ARG A 115 9.48 10.90 -15.63
N ASP A 116 10.03 10.23 -14.61
CA ASP A 116 9.86 10.56 -13.19
C ASP A 116 8.39 10.54 -12.74
N VAL A 117 7.53 9.78 -13.41
CA VAL A 117 6.20 9.41 -12.90
C VAL A 117 6.34 8.22 -11.98
N THR A 118 5.89 8.38 -10.74
CA THR A 118 5.61 7.27 -9.83
C THR A 118 4.25 6.68 -10.16
N LEU A 119 4.17 5.35 -10.22
CA LEU A 119 2.92 4.62 -10.18
C LEU A 119 2.88 3.88 -8.85
N SER A 120 1.85 4.13 -8.06
CA SER A 120 1.55 3.41 -6.83
C SER A 120 0.06 3.16 -6.71
N GLY A 121 -0.34 2.38 -5.71
CA GLY A 121 -1.76 2.16 -5.42
C GLY A 121 -1.98 1.14 -4.32
N PHE A 122 -3.26 0.79 -4.12
CA PHE A 122 -3.63 -0.26 -3.18
C PHE A 122 -4.91 -0.99 -3.60
N VAL A 123 -5.10 -2.17 -3.00
CA VAL A 123 -6.36 -2.92 -2.97
C VAL A 123 -6.81 -3.01 -1.52
N ASP A 124 -8.06 -2.70 -1.24
CA ASP A 124 -8.71 -2.85 0.05
C ASP A 124 -10.01 -3.68 -0.07
N VAL A 125 -10.20 -4.58 0.88
CA VAL A 125 -11.38 -5.44 1.02
C VAL A 125 -11.70 -5.52 2.50
N ASN A 126 -12.95 -5.26 2.87
CA ASN A 126 -13.40 -5.36 4.26
C ASN A 126 -14.56 -6.32 4.47
N TYR A 127 -14.80 -6.58 5.75
CA TYR A 127 -16.05 -7.11 6.27
C TYR A 127 -16.40 -6.30 7.52
N LEU A 128 -17.57 -5.67 7.52
CA LEU A 128 -18.06 -4.85 8.62
C LEU A 128 -19.39 -5.41 9.13
N TYR A 129 -19.58 -5.35 10.43
CA TYR A 129 -20.72 -5.97 11.09
C TYR A 129 -21.19 -5.13 12.29
N ASN A 130 -22.38 -4.54 12.14
CA ASN A 130 -23.10 -3.86 13.21
C ASN A 130 -23.89 -4.90 14.03
N ILE A 131 -23.80 -4.83 15.36
CA ILE A 131 -24.37 -5.84 16.27
C ILE A 131 -25.88 -5.64 16.47
N GLU A 132 -26.35 -4.40 16.43
CA GLU A 132 -27.73 -3.98 16.73
C GLU A 132 -28.69 -4.36 15.59
N THR A 133 -28.19 -4.34 14.36
CA THR A 133 -28.87 -4.78 13.13
C THR A 133 -28.87 -6.31 12.95
N HIS A 134 -28.42 -7.09 13.95
CA HIS A 134 -28.34 -8.55 13.85
C HIS A 134 -29.66 -9.21 13.46
N GLY A 135 -29.64 -9.88 12.30
CA GLY A 135 -30.76 -10.69 11.82
C GLY A 135 -31.80 -9.91 11.00
N ASP A 136 -31.65 -8.60 10.82
CA ASP A 136 -32.42 -7.90 9.79
C ASP A 136 -31.87 -8.27 8.40
N THR A 137 -32.71 -8.92 7.60
CA THR A 137 -32.38 -9.33 6.23
C THR A 137 -32.77 -8.30 5.17
N ALA A 138 -33.46 -7.22 5.53
CA ALA A 138 -34.04 -6.25 4.59
C ALA A 138 -33.11 -5.06 4.30
N GLN A 139 -32.08 -4.82 5.11
CA GLN A 139 -31.16 -3.67 5.02
C GLN A 139 -29.71 -4.15 5.22
N ARG A 140 -29.00 -4.45 4.12
CA ARG A 140 -27.55 -4.82 4.13
C ARG A 140 -26.67 -3.86 3.34
N GLN A 141 -27.25 -3.23 2.33
CA GLN A 141 -26.58 -2.26 1.48
C GLN A 141 -26.75 -0.88 2.07
N ASN A 142 -25.65 -0.13 2.14
CA ASN A 142 -25.58 1.21 2.69
C ASN A 142 -26.25 1.34 4.09
N SER A 143 -25.99 0.37 4.96
CA SER A 143 -26.77 0.12 6.17
C SER A 143 -25.97 -0.33 7.40
N LEU A 144 -24.65 -0.06 7.45
CA LEU A 144 -23.83 -0.31 8.65
C LEU A 144 -24.36 0.41 9.91
N THR A 145 -25.26 1.38 9.73
CA THR A 145 -25.89 2.18 10.78
C THR A 145 -27.41 2.35 10.61
N THR A 146 -28.12 1.45 9.89
CA THR A 146 -29.58 1.62 9.73
C THR A 146 -30.33 1.56 11.06
N GLY A 147 -30.99 2.66 11.41
CA GLY A 147 -31.78 2.79 12.63
C GLY A 147 -31.86 4.24 13.09
N ALA A 148 -30.97 4.63 14.01
CA ALA A 148 -30.85 5.98 14.55
C ALA A 148 -30.25 6.99 13.55
N ASP A 149 -29.55 6.51 12.51
CA ASP A 149 -28.46 7.25 11.89
C ASP A 149 -28.77 7.74 10.47
N GLY A 150 -30.03 8.15 10.23
CA GLY A 150 -30.53 8.61 8.93
C GLY A 150 -29.84 9.84 8.30
N GLY A 151 -28.73 10.31 8.88
CA GLY A 151 -27.88 11.38 8.38
C GLY A 151 -26.36 11.11 8.45
N VAL A 152 -25.90 9.98 9.03
CA VAL A 152 -24.44 9.72 9.16
C VAL A 152 -23.85 9.24 7.83
N ASN A 153 -22.85 9.96 7.33
CA ASN A 153 -22.06 9.57 6.18
C ASN A 153 -20.92 8.64 6.63
N PHE A 154 -20.61 7.62 5.85
CA PHE A 154 -19.31 6.95 5.85
C PHE A 154 -18.80 6.87 4.40
N ILE A 155 -17.54 7.24 4.14
CA ILE A 155 -16.96 7.23 2.80
C ILE A 155 -16.35 5.87 2.50
N GLY A 156 -17.06 5.08 1.70
CA GLY A 156 -16.87 3.64 1.74
C GLY A 156 -17.48 3.05 3.01
N GLU A 157 -17.18 1.79 3.32
CA GLU A 157 -17.48 1.19 4.62
C GLU A 157 -18.98 1.16 5.02
N ASN A 158 -19.92 1.39 4.10
CA ASN A 158 -21.36 1.47 4.45
C ASN A 158 -22.06 0.10 4.50
N GLU A 159 -21.43 -0.97 4.03
CA GLU A 159 -22.07 -2.29 3.86
C GLU A 159 -22.03 -3.14 5.14
N ASN A 160 -23.16 -3.77 5.50
CA ASN A 160 -23.31 -4.56 6.73
C ASN A 160 -23.43 -6.06 6.45
N ASP A 161 -22.83 -6.89 7.31
CA ASP A 161 -22.86 -8.37 7.23
C ASP A 161 -22.51 -8.90 5.83
N SER A 162 -21.47 -8.32 5.23
CA SER A 162 -21.00 -8.68 3.89
C SER A 162 -19.51 -8.40 3.69
N PHE A 163 -18.91 -9.10 2.73
CA PHE A 163 -17.55 -8.81 2.27
C PHE A 163 -17.62 -7.82 1.11
N THR A 164 -16.99 -6.66 1.29
CA THR A 164 -17.08 -5.54 0.36
C THR A 164 -15.75 -5.31 -0.34
N PHE A 165 -15.81 -5.15 -1.65
CA PHE A 165 -14.70 -4.59 -2.43
C PHE A 165 -14.67 -3.08 -2.18
N GLU A 166 -13.98 -2.71 -1.10
CA GLU A 166 -13.93 -1.36 -0.57
C GLU A 166 -13.28 -0.42 -1.58
N SER A 167 -12.03 -0.71 -1.96
CA SER A 167 -11.41 0.02 -3.05
C SER A 167 -10.29 -0.71 -3.80
N PHE A 168 -10.09 -0.27 -5.04
CA PHE A 168 -8.81 -0.32 -5.73
C PHE A 168 -8.44 1.11 -6.07
N ALA A 169 -7.19 1.51 -5.84
CA ALA A 169 -6.71 2.84 -6.16
C ALA A 169 -5.46 2.76 -7.03
N LEU A 170 -5.33 3.68 -7.99
CA LEU A 170 -4.13 3.92 -8.77
C LEU A 170 -3.78 5.40 -8.76
N PHE A 171 -2.54 5.69 -8.39
CA PHE A 171 -1.96 7.01 -8.29
C PHE A 171 -0.83 7.16 -9.31
N PHE A 172 -0.91 8.20 -10.11
CA PHE A 172 0.11 8.57 -11.10
C PHE A 172 0.63 9.95 -10.76
N ASP A 173 1.83 10.01 -10.22
CA ASP A 173 2.41 11.24 -9.67
C ASP A 173 3.70 11.63 -10.38
N LYS A 174 3.69 12.82 -10.99
CA LYS A 174 4.91 13.51 -11.43
C LYS A 174 5.17 14.71 -10.51
N PRO A 175 6.20 14.68 -9.66
CA PRO A 175 6.56 15.83 -8.84
C PRO A 175 7.14 16.96 -9.71
N VAL A 176 7.02 18.18 -9.18
CA VAL A 176 7.77 19.37 -9.63
C VAL A 176 9.21 19.24 -9.12
N THR A 177 10.20 19.55 -9.97
CA THR A 177 11.63 19.57 -9.59
C THR A 177 12.38 20.69 -10.30
N ASP A 178 13.59 21.03 -9.83
CA ASP A 178 14.50 21.99 -10.48
C ASP A 178 14.75 21.69 -11.98
N GLU A 179 14.80 20.40 -12.37
CA GLU A 179 14.97 19.98 -13.77
C GLU A 179 13.64 20.01 -14.55
N HIS A 180 12.52 19.78 -13.85
CA HIS A 180 11.19 19.62 -14.41
C HIS A 180 10.18 20.45 -13.61
N PRO A 181 10.09 21.77 -13.87
CA PRO A 181 9.25 22.70 -13.09
C PRO A 181 7.73 22.51 -13.34
N ILE A 182 7.34 21.46 -14.05
CA ILE A 182 5.94 21.06 -14.30
C ILE A 182 5.76 19.63 -13.80
N GLY A 183 4.90 19.50 -12.79
CA GLY A 183 4.39 18.25 -12.26
C GLY A 183 2.89 18.11 -12.54
N TRP A 184 2.35 16.94 -12.23
CA TRP A 184 0.91 16.64 -12.31
C TRP A 184 0.61 15.38 -11.50
N GLN A 185 -0.62 15.24 -11.04
CA GLN A 185 -1.10 14.02 -10.38
C GLN A 185 -2.46 13.62 -10.97
N VAL A 186 -2.70 12.32 -11.10
CA VAL A 186 -4.00 11.72 -11.44
C VAL A 186 -4.25 10.54 -10.53
N HIS A 187 -5.22 10.67 -9.63
CA HIS A 187 -5.60 9.64 -8.67
C HIS A 187 -6.98 9.09 -9.01
N THR A 188 -7.07 7.78 -9.12
CA THR A 188 -8.25 7.06 -9.60
C THR A 188 -8.63 5.97 -8.61
N TYR A 189 -9.93 5.86 -8.38
CA TYR A 189 -10.53 4.94 -7.42
C TYR A 189 -11.59 4.10 -8.10
N TRP A 190 -11.67 2.84 -7.70
CA TRP A 190 -12.75 1.91 -8.02
C TRP A 190 -13.24 1.24 -6.74
N GLY A 191 -14.46 0.70 -6.74
CA GLY A 191 -15.07 0.03 -5.58
C GLY A 191 -16.09 0.90 -4.85
N GLU A 192 -16.51 0.47 -3.66
CA GLU A 192 -17.53 1.16 -2.86
C GLU A 192 -17.10 2.59 -2.51
N LYS A 193 -15.84 2.78 -2.10
CA LYS A 193 -15.29 4.11 -1.77
C LYS A 193 -15.49 5.13 -2.89
N ALA A 194 -15.41 4.70 -4.15
CA ALA A 194 -15.54 5.59 -5.31
C ALA A 194 -16.91 6.29 -5.41
N LYS A 195 -17.95 5.82 -4.68
CA LYS A 195 -19.29 6.42 -4.58
C LYS A 195 -19.40 7.60 -3.62
N ARG A 196 -18.39 7.93 -2.82
CA ARG A 196 -18.54 9.02 -1.83
C ARG A 196 -17.31 9.92 -1.69
N ILE A 197 -16.47 10.05 -2.73
CA ILE A 197 -15.29 10.95 -2.72
C ILE A 197 -15.55 12.26 -3.50
N THR A 198 -16.45 12.27 -4.50
CA THR A 198 -16.54 13.37 -5.48
C THR A 198 -17.91 14.02 -5.50
N PHE A 199 -18.07 14.93 -4.57
CA PHE A 199 -19.30 15.67 -4.40
C PHE A 199 -19.53 16.61 -5.60
N TYR A 200 -20.81 16.83 -5.91
CA TYR A 200 -21.38 17.75 -6.89
C TYR A 200 -20.67 17.84 -8.28
N GLY A 201 -21.20 17.05 -9.23
CA GLY A 201 -20.73 16.96 -10.61
C GLY A 201 -21.69 17.58 -11.65
N GLU A 202 -22.74 16.86 -12.06
CA GLU A 202 -23.60 17.29 -13.18
C GLU A 202 -24.91 17.98 -12.73
N THR A 203 -25.40 18.93 -13.54
CA THR A 203 -26.57 19.74 -13.18
C THR A 203 -27.91 19.12 -13.57
N SER A 204 -27.92 18.13 -14.47
CA SER A 204 -29.13 17.57 -15.08
C SER A 204 -29.41 16.12 -14.70
N GLY A 205 -30.27 15.92 -13.71
CA GLY A 205 -31.07 14.71 -13.56
C GLY A 205 -30.35 13.48 -13.03
N LEU A 206 -30.31 13.39 -11.69
CA LEU A 206 -29.92 12.23 -10.90
C LEU A 206 -28.41 11.88 -10.91
N HIS A 207 -27.89 11.59 -9.71
CA HIS A 207 -26.56 11.02 -9.43
C HIS A 207 -25.34 11.93 -9.73
N GLY A 208 -25.09 12.91 -8.84
CA GLY A 208 -23.70 13.28 -8.50
C GLY A 208 -23.02 12.11 -7.79
N THR A 209 -21.68 12.07 -7.60
CA THR A 209 -21.08 10.78 -7.17
C THR A 209 -21.59 10.29 -5.82
N ASN A 210 -21.95 11.21 -4.92
CA ASN A 210 -22.61 11.02 -3.60
C ASN A 210 -23.87 10.17 -3.58
N ASP A 211 -24.39 9.81 -4.75
CA ASP A 211 -25.46 8.83 -4.84
C ASP A 211 -24.94 7.42 -4.56
N VAL A 212 -25.56 6.76 -3.59
CA VAL A 212 -25.26 5.39 -3.16
C VAL A 212 -25.88 4.34 -4.08
N ASP A 213 -26.98 4.71 -4.77
CA ASP A 213 -27.68 3.87 -5.74
C ASP A 213 -26.98 3.85 -7.12
N ARG A 214 -25.82 4.53 -7.21
CA ARG A 214 -25.06 4.75 -8.43
C ARG A 214 -24.26 3.52 -8.85
N ASP A 215 -24.51 3.05 -10.07
CA ASP A 215 -23.89 1.85 -10.64
C ASP A 215 -22.38 1.99 -11.00
N ASP A 216 -21.83 3.20 -11.11
CA ASP A 216 -20.41 3.38 -11.49
C ASP A 216 -19.46 3.38 -10.27
N ILE A 217 -18.86 2.21 -10.05
CA ILE A 217 -17.74 1.96 -9.13
C ILE A 217 -16.43 2.60 -9.60
N PHE A 218 -16.44 3.89 -9.99
CA PHE A 218 -15.26 4.65 -10.43
C PHE A 218 -15.34 6.14 -10.07
N THR A 219 -14.20 6.73 -9.72
CA THR A 219 -14.03 8.19 -9.69
C THR A 219 -12.57 8.63 -9.87
N VAL A 220 -12.39 9.90 -10.25
CA VAL A 220 -11.10 10.59 -10.31
C VAL A 220 -11.03 11.55 -9.13
N SER A 221 -10.34 11.16 -8.06
CA SER A 221 -10.34 11.90 -6.78
C SER A 221 -9.44 13.14 -6.84
N ALA A 222 -8.27 13.03 -7.47
CA ALA A 222 -7.39 14.16 -7.76
C ALA A 222 -6.98 14.15 -9.24
N ALA A 223 -6.97 15.32 -9.86
CA ALA A 223 -6.50 15.53 -11.23
C ALA A 223 -6.08 16.99 -11.39
N ASN A 224 -4.77 17.25 -11.26
CA ASN A 224 -4.24 18.61 -11.29
C ASN A 224 -2.84 18.68 -11.90
N ILE A 225 -2.49 19.90 -12.34
CA ILE A 225 -1.18 20.26 -12.89
C ILE A 225 -0.53 21.24 -11.91
N SER A 226 0.73 21.00 -11.59
CA SER A 226 1.54 21.86 -10.73
C SER A 226 2.66 22.51 -11.55
N TRP A 227 2.87 23.80 -11.39
CA TRP A 227 3.93 24.56 -12.05
C TRP A 227 4.67 25.44 -11.05
N GLU A 228 5.98 25.24 -10.92
CA GLU A 228 6.83 26.19 -10.21
C GLU A 228 7.15 27.38 -11.11
N ALA A 229 6.53 28.51 -10.79
CA ALA A 229 6.82 29.78 -11.43
C ALA A 229 8.19 30.28 -10.94
N PRO A 230 9.10 30.70 -11.85
CA PRO A 230 10.44 31.20 -11.51
C PRO A 230 10.38 32.64 -10.97
N ILE A 231 9.66 32.83 -9.87
CA ILE A 231 9.38 34.11 -9.22
C ILE A 231 10.02 34.09 -7.83
N GLY A 232 11.03 34.94 -7.61
CA GLY A 232 11.71 35.03 -6.31
C GLY A 232 12.44 33.75 -5.94
N LYS A 233 11.93 33.03 -4.92
CA LYS A 233 12.45 31.74 -4.46
C LYS A 233 11.67 30.52 -5.04
N GLY A 234 10.91 30.73 -6.12
CA GLY A 234 9.98 29.72 -6.64
C GLY A 234 8.63 29.79 -5.92
N ILE A 235 7.54 29.85 -6.69
CA ILE A 235 6.16 29.74 -6.19
C ILE A 235 5.49 28.62 -6.98
N THR A 236 5.01 27.59 -6.30
CA THR A 236 4.31 26.48 -6.96
C THR A 236 2.82 26.78 -7.02
N PHE A 237 2.30 26.89 -8.24
CA PHE A 237 0.86 26.97 -8.50
C PHE A 237 0.35 25.59 -8.90
N THR A 238 -0.71 25.13 -8.25
CA THR A 238 -1.41 23.88 -8.61
C THR A 238 -2.81 24.23 -9.09
N MET A 239 -3.24 23.66 -10.22
CA MET A 239 -4.54 23.93 -10.83
C MET A 239 -5.24 22.63 -11.22
N GLY A 240 -6.50 22.49 -10.83
CA GLY A 240 -7.34 21.33 -11.12
C GLY A 240 -8.10 20.86 -9.88
N LYS A 241 -8.41 19.56 -9.82
CA LYS A 241 -9.03 18.92 -8.66
C LYS A 241 -7.97 18.39 -7.70
N MET A 242 -8.13 18.71 -6.44
CA MET A 242 -7.22 18.38 -5.33
C MET A 242 -8.03 17.75 -4.18
N TYR A 243 -7.38 16.97 -3.33
CA TYR A 243 -7.94 16.65 -2.02
C TYR A 243 -8.05 17.90 -1.15
N THR A 244 -8.85 17.78 -0.09
CA THR A 244 -8.89 18.74 1.02
C THR A 244 -7.51 18.97 1.66
N TRP A 245 -7.33 20.16 2.22
CA TRP A 245 -6.20 20.53 3.10
C TRP A 245 -6.66 20.70 4.56
N ILE A 246 -7.89 20.29 4.85
CA ILE A 246 -8.62 20.37 6.11
C ILE A 246 -8.88 18.92 6.53
N GLY A 247 -8.72 18.58 7.81
CA GLY A 247 -8.88 17.23 8.34
C GLY A 247 -7.56 16.50 8.55
N LEU A 248 -7.52 15.68 9.60
CA LEU A 248 -6.38 14.86 9.99
C LEU A 248 -6.27 13.56 9.18
N GLU A 249 -7.41 12.94 8.88
CA GLU A 249 -7.50 11.69 8.14
C GLU A 249 -7.48 11.96 6.61
N LEU A 250 -7.03 10.95 5.86
CA LEU A 250 -6.98 10.90 4.39
C LEU A 250 -8.16 10.08 3.85
N VAL A 251 -8.41 10.12 2.53
CA VAL A 251 -9.46 9.28 1.89
C VAL A 251 -9.11 7.79 1.96
N GLU A 252 -7.81 7.53 1.92
CA GLU A 252 -7.19 6.22 1.93
C GLU A 252 -7.16 5.63 3.36
N ASN A 253 -7.94 4.57 3.64
CA ASN A 253 -7.94 3.85 4.93
C ASN A 253 -6.51 3.49 5.40
N ILE A 254 -5.68 3.04 4.46
CA ILE A 254 -4.27 2.67 4.69
C ILE A 254 -3.38 3.83 5.16
N GLY A 255 -3.78 5.08 4.88
CA GLY A 255 -3.11 6.28 5.38
C GLY A 255 -3.51 6.65 6.82
N ASN A 256 -4.62 6.11 7.32
CA ASN A 256 -5.21 6.48 8.60
C ASN A 256 -4.79 5.54 9.74
N PRO A 257 -4.69 6.02 11.01
CA PRO A 257 -4.32 5.16 12.14
C PRO A 257 -5.34 4.03 12.36
N ASN A 258 -6.62 4.38 12.36
CA ASN A 258 -7.74 3.46 12.44
C ASN A 258 -8.16 3.01 11.03
N TYR A 259 -8.81 1.85 10.90
CA TYR A 259 -9.23 1.33 9.60
C TYR A 259 -10.45 2.10 9.10
N GLN A 260 -11.50 2.26 9.92
CA GLN A 260 -12.67 3.03 9.50
C GLN A 260 -12.50 4.53 9.76
N HIS A 261 -13.00 5.35 8.85
CA HIS A 261 -12.94 6.82 8.94
C HIS A 261 -13.73 7.36 10.13
N GLY A 262 -13.26 8.48 10.69
CA GLY A 262 -13.85 9.15 11.83
C GLY A 262 -15.15 9.89 11.54
N ILE A 263 -15.90 10.19 12.60
CA ILE A 263 -17.10 11.03 12.52
C ILE A 263 -16.72 12.42 12.00
N LEU A 264 -15.65 13.02 12.53
CA LEU A 264 -15.15 14.31 12.07
C LEU A 264 -14.77 14.26 10.59
N TYR A 265 -14.02 13.23 10.16
CA TYR A 265 -13.65 13.08 8.76
C TYR A 265 -14.89 12.97 7.87
N ASN A 266 -15.79 12.02 8.13
CA ASN A 266 -16.93 11.78 7.24
C ASN A 266 -17.96 12.92 7.23
N ASN A 267 -18.04 13.73 8.30
CA ASN A 267 -19.19 14.59 8.55
C ASN A 267 -18.85 16.05 8.91
N ALA A 268 -17.66 16.41 9.38
CA ALA A 268 -17.31 17.79 9.74
C ALA A 268 -16.65 18.58 8.60
N ILE A 269 -15.91 17.90 7.72
CA ILE A 269 -14.99 18.50 6.74
C ILE A 269 -15.46 18.31 5.28
N PRO A 270 -14.86 18.99 4.29
CA PRO A 270 -14.95 18.62 2.87
C PRO A 270 -13.83 17.64 2.44
N PHE A 271 -14.01 16.94 1.32
CA PHE A 271 -13.07 15.90 0.84
C PHE A 271 -12.23 16.33 -0.36
N THR A 272 -12.84 17.06 -1.31
CA THR A 272 -12.15 17.51 -2.52
C THR A 272 -12.50 18.95 -2.89
N HIS A 273 -11.57 19.64 -3.56
CA HIS A 273 -11.80 20.97 -4.10
C HIS A 273 -11.25 21.08 -5.52
N THR A 274 -12.01 21.73 -6.41
CA THR A 274 -11.54 22.11 -7.75
C THR A 274 -11.22 23.60 -7.79
N GLY A 275 -10.01 23.96 -8.21
CA GLY A 275 -9.56 25.35 -8.23
C GLY A 275 -8.06 25.53 -8.44
N ILE A 276 -7.51 26.52 -7.75
CA ILE A 276 -6.08 26.90 -7.77
C ILE A 276 -5.55 26.94 -6.33
N ALA A 277 -4.40 26.31 -6.11
CA ALA A 277 -3.58 26.46 -4.92
C ALA A 277 -2.26 27.19 -5.25
N MET A 278 -1.72 27.91 -4.28
CA MET A 278 -0.43 28.60 -4.35
C MET A 278 0.39 28.27 -3.10
N ASP A 279 1.53 27.62 -3.29
CA ASP A 279 2.47 27.29 -2.23
C ASP A 279 3.51 28.42 -2.05
N LEU A 280 3.57 28.97 -0.85
CA LEU A 280 4.45 30.08 -0.46
C LEU A 280 5.54 29.64 0.53
N SER A 281 5.69 28.33 0.79
CA SER A 281 6.57 27.79 1.83
C SER A 281 8.04 28.19 1.64
N ASN A 282 8.51 28.33 0.39
CA ASN A 282 9.87 28.81 0.09
C ASN A 282 10.16 30.22 0.65
N PHE A 283 9.13 31.03 0.91
CA PHE A 283 9.24 32.37 1.49
C PHE A 283 9.12 32.41 3.02
N MET A 284 8.76 31.29 3.64
CA MET A 284 8.59 31.16 5.08
C MET A 284 9.92 30.83 5.80
N PRO A 285 9.97 30.92 7.14
CA PRO A 285 11.03 30.32 7.95
C PRO A 285 11.06 28.79 7.82
N GLU A 286 12.19 28.19 8.17
CA GLU A 286 12.35 26.74 8.26
C GLU A 286 11.31 26.13 9.23
N GLY A 287 10.77 24.97 8.85
CA GLY A 287 9.69 24.29 9.58
C GLY A 287 8.30 24.90 9.39
N LEU A 288 8.12 26.00 8.64
CA LEU A 288 6.81 26.63 8.41
C LEU A 288 6.36 26.49 6.94
N THR A 289 5.16 25.95 6.72
CA THR A 289 4.50 25.85 5.40
C THR A 289 3.33 26.82 5.34
N LEU A 290 3.16 27.54 4.23
CA LEU A 290 1.98 28.36 3.97
C LEU A 290 1.46 28.09 2.55
N LYS A 291 0.20 27.71 2.44
CA LYS A 291 -0.51 27.57 1.16
C LYS A 291 -1.81 28.39 1.17
N LEU A 292 -2.15 28.95 0.02
CA LEU A 292 -3.38 29.72 -0.20
C LEU A 292 -4.18 29.11 -1.35
N TYR A 293 -5.50 29.14 -1.24
CA TYR A 293 -6.41 28.44 -2.16
C TYR A 293 -7.51 29.37 -2.66
N GLY A 294 -7.89 29.22 -3.92
CA GLY A 294 -9.09 29.81 -4.51
C GLY A 294 -9.81 28.73 -5.31
N VAL A 295 -10.97 28.30 -4.84
CA VAL A 295 -11.68 27.10 -5.30
C VAL A 295 -13.14 27.42 -5.62
N ASN A 296 -13.80 26.53 -6.36
CA ASN A 296 -15.23 26.62 -6.67
C ASN A 296 -16.05 26.76 -5.37
N GLY A 297 -15.92 25.76 -4.50
CA GLY A 297 -16.58 25.73 -3.20
C GLY A 297 -16.12 24.53 -2.38
N TRP A 298 -16.92 24.17 -1.39
CA TRP A 298 -16.80 22.91 -0.66
C TRP A 298 -17.27 21.79 -1.55
N ASP A 299 -16.43 20.77 -1.72
CA ASP A 299 -16.86 19.50 -2.30
C ASP A 299 -17.54 19.68 -3.69
N SER A 300 -17.11 20.70 -4.42
CA SER A 300 -17.77 21.19 -5.64
C SER A 300 -16.84 21.03 -6.83
N ASN A 301 -17.00 19.93 -7.56
CA ASN A 301 -16.19 19.65 -8.74
C ASN A 301 -16.57 20.57 -9.91
N ILE A 302 -17.88 20.71 -10.19
CA ILE A 302 -18.42 21.73 -11.08
C ILE A 302 -19.28 22.67 -10.23
N ASP A 303 -19.01 23.96 -10.33
CA ASP A 303 -19.70 24.97 -9.55
C ASP A 303 -21.17 25.12 -9.94
N ASN A 304 -22.02 25.36 -8.96
CA ASN A 304 -23.45 25.61 -9.10
C ASN A 304 -23.83 27.09 -8.95
N ASN A 305 -22.89 27.96 -8.58
CA ASN A 305 -23.11 29.39 -8.31
C ASN A 305 -21.95 30.27 -8.86
N GLU A 306 -22.05 31.60 -8.71
CA GLU A 306 -21.02 32.54 -9.19
C GLU A 306 -19.93 32.85 -8.14
N SER A 307 -20.19 32.56 -6.86
CA SER A 307 -19.28 32.81 -5.75
C SER A 307 -18.09 31.84 -5.77
N LYS A 308 -17.05 32.13 -4.98
CA LYS A 308 -15.85 31.28 -4.87
C LYS A 308 -15.40 31.24 -3.42
N SER A 309 -14.77 30.14 -3.04
CA SER A 309 -14.26 29.94 -1.69
C SER A 309 -12.74 30.09 -1.65
N PHE A 310 -12.27 30.75 -0.60
CA PHE A 310 -10.88 31.06 -0.37
C PHE A 310 -10.39 30.30 0.86
N GLY A 311 -9.28 29.61 0.69
CA GLY A 311 -8.70 28.75 1.70
C GLY A 311 -7.27 29.13 2.06
N TRP A 312 -6.84 28.64 3.21
CA TRP A 312 -5.46 28.78 3.68
C TRP A 312 -5.08 27.55 4.50
N TYR A 313 -3.79 27.21 4.44
CA TYR A 313 -3.18 26.15 5.22
C TYR A 313 -1.85 26.66 5.77
N LEU A 314 -1.69 26.58 7.08
CA LEU A 314 -0.46 26.93 7.79
C LEU A 314 -0.04 25.71 8.61
N SER A 315 1.18 25.20 8.43
CA SER A 315 1.73 24.18 9.33
C SER A 315 3.09 24.57 9.89
N TYR A 316 3.39 24.04 11.07
CA TYR A 316 4.62 24.28 11.81
C TYR A 316 5.16 22.98 12.40
N GLU A 317 6.37 22.61 11.98
CA GLU A 317 7.15 21.47 12.45
C GLU A 317 8.44 21.99 13.11
N PRO A 318 8.44 22.27 14.43
CA PRO A 318 9.63 22.75 15.14
C PRO A 318 10.76 21.72 15.26
N ASN A 319 10.45 20.43 15.15
CA ASN A 319 11.36 19.28 15.20
C ASN A 319 10.59 17.99 14.85
N GLU A 320 11.32 16.87 14.75
CA GLU A 320 10.78 15.54 14.40
C GLU A 320 9.70 14.98 15.35
N ASP A 321 9.61 15.46 16.59
CA ASP A 321 8.61 14.99 17.56
C ASP A 321 7.27 15.73 17.45
N TRP A 322 7.22 16.93 16.86
CA TRP A 322 6.07 17.84 16.96
C TRP A 322 5.65 18.39 15.61
N PHE A 323 4.37 18.26 15.30
CA PHE A 323 3.74 18.87 14.14
C PHE A 323 2.43 19.55 14.54
N PHE A 324 2.19 20.73 13.98
CA PHE A 324 0.93 21.44 14.10
C PHE A 324 0.47 21.92 12.73
N SER A 325 -0.83 21.90 12.46
CA SER A 325 -1.42 22.66 11.36
C SER A 325 -2.68 23.40 11.80
N LEU A 326 -2.94 24.49 11.10
CA LEU A 326 -4.16 25.27 11.17
C LEU A 326 -4.61 25.49 9.73
N ALA A 327 -5.80 25.01 9.41
CA ALA A 327 -6.40 25.12 8.10
C ALA A 327 -7.70 25.90 8.18
N GLY A 328 -8.10 26.51 7.07
CA GLY A 328 -9.41 27.15 7.00
C GLY A 328 -9.88 27.40 5.58
N ILE A 329 -11.19 27.61 5.47
CA ILE A 329 -11.89 27.94 4.23
C ILE A 329 -13.05 28.89 4.54
N HIS A 330 -13.27 29.84 3.63
CA HIS A 330 -14.31 30.85 3.74
C HIS A 330 -14.87 31.10 2.35
N GLY A 331 -16.19 31.03 2.21
CA GLY A 331 -16.88 31.47 1.01
C GLY A 331 -18.37 31.24 1.08
N ASN A 332 -19.04 31.46 -0.04
CA ASN A 332 -20.48 31.55 -0.11
C ASN A 332 -20.99 30.27 -0.78
N GLU A 333 -21.42 29.31 0.03
CA GLU A 333 -21.76 27.96 -0.41
C GLU A 333 -23.29 27.85 -0.48
N GLY A 334 -23.83 27.59 -1.67
CA GLY A 334 -25.26 27.36 -1.85
C GLY A 334 -25.69 25.99 -1.32
N TRP A 335 -26.01 25.91 -0.03
CA TRP A 335 -26.48 24.68 0.61
C TRP A 335 -27.84 24.19 0.04
N GLU A 336 -28.03 22.87 0.02
CA GLU A 336 -29.21 22.25 -0.60
C GLU A 336 -30.51 22.57 0.15
N GLN A 337 -31.53 23.01 -0.59
CA GLN A 337 -32.91 22.99 -0.12
C GLN A 337 -33.69 21.95 -0.96
N ARG A 338 -34.00 20.78 -0.38
CA ARG A 338 -34.89 19.81 -1.04
C ARG A 338 -36.35 20.27 -0.87
N THR A 339 -36.91 20.97 -1.85
CA THR A 339 -38.36 21.27 -1.86
C THR A 339 -39.16 20.30 -2.72
N GLY A 340 -39.87 19.38 -2.07
CA GLY A 340 -40.94 18.59 -2.68
C GLY A 340 -40.54 17.17 -3.13
N ALA A 341 -41.54 16.37 -3.49
CA ALA A 341 -41.42 14.94 -3.77
C ALA A 341 -40.71 14.59 -5.10
N THR A 342 -39.99 15.54 -5.71
CA THR A 342 -39.21 15.32 -6.94
C THR A 342 -37.82 15.92 -6.70
N VAL A 343 -36.77 15.14 -6.95
CA VAL A 343 -35.35 15.47 -6.68
C VAL A 343 -34.80 16.63 -7.56
N SER A 344 -35.66 17.38 -8.25
CA SER A 344 -35.29 18.39 -9.25
C SER A 344 -34.95 19.77 -8.69
N ASP A 345 -35.33 20.09 -7.46
CA ASP A 345 -35.22 21.44 -6.86
C ASP A 345 -34.08 21.56 -5.82
N GLN A 346 -33.06 20.69 -5.83
CA GLN A 346 -31.96 20.64 -4.83
C GLN A 346 -31.07 21.90 -4.71
N ARG A 347 -31.37 23.02 -5.39
CA ARG A 347 -30.46 24.17 -5.49
C ARG A 347 -31.15 25.48 -5.15
N ARG A 348 -30.69 26.12 -4.07
CA ARG A 348 -30.73 27.57 -3.99
C ARG A 348 -29.64 28.13 -4.91
N ASP A 349 -30.06 28.79 -5.98
CA ASP A 349 -29.24 29.77 -6.69
C ASP A 349 -29.15 31.05 -5.82
N THR A 350 -28.42 30.94 -4.71
CA THR A 350 -28.14 32.06 -3.81
C THR A 350 -26.65 32.29 -3.72
N ASN A 351 -26.20 33.38 -4.35
CA ASN A 351 -24.94 34.05 -4.01
C ASN A 351 -25.05 34.74 -2.63
N GLY A 352 -25.50 34.02 -1.60
CA GLY A 352 -25.69 34.47 -0.22
C GLY A 352 -25.83 33.29 0.74
N GLY A 353 -25.21 33.41 1.92
CA GLY A 353 -25.04 32.31 2.88
C GLY A 353 -23.56 32.01 3.14
N LEU A 354 -22.92 32.81 4.00
CA LEU A 354 -21.50 32.70 4.29
C LEU A 354 -21.19 31.42 5.07
N THR A 355 -20.36 30.56 4.49
CA THR A 355 -19.83 29.34 5.09
C THR A 355 -18.37 29.53 5.45
N GLN A 356 -18.00 29.15 6.67
CA GLN A 356 -16.62 29.19 7.16
C GLN A 356 -16.30 27.92 7.92
N MET A 357 -15.04 27.51 7.86
CA MET A 357 -14.50 26.50 8.74
C MET A 357 -13.04 26.79 9.09
N VAL A 358 -12.66 26.39 10.30
CA VAL A 358 -11.28 26.28 10.76
C VAL A 358 -11.07 24.87 11.31
N ASP A 359 -9.93 24.29 10.96
CA ASP A 359 -9.40 23.02 11.45
C ASP A 359 -8.09 23.32 12.20
N PHE A 360 -7.84 22.56 13.28
CA PHE A 360 -6.55 22.52 13.95
C PHE A 360 -6.13 21.07 14.21
N ILE A 361 -4.93 20.74 13.76
CA ILE A 361 -4.29 19.45 14.00
C ILE A 361 -3.04 19.66 14.84
N GLY A 362 -2.85 18.81 15.84
CA GLY A 362 -1.59 18.66 16.56
C GLY A 362 -1.17 17.21 16.61
N SER A 363 0.12 16.91 16.43
CA SER A 363 0.67 15.59 16.72
C SER A 363 1.98 15.67 17.50
N TRP A 364 2.19 14.68 18.36
CA TRP A 364 3.34 14.57 19.23
C TRP A 364 3.83 13.12 19.31
N GLN A 365 5.09 12.89 18.92
CA GLN A 365 5.81 11.66 19.23
C GLN A 365 6.24 11.71 20.71
N ALA A 366 5.43 11.11 21.58
CA ALA A 366 5.66 11.15 23.03
C ALA A 366 6.80 10.22 23.49
N THR A 367 7.02 9.13 22.75
CA THR A 367 8.18 8.21 22.88
C THR A 367 8.42 7.53 21.52
N ASP A 368 9.53 6.80 21.36
CA ASP A 368 9.84 5.93 20.21
C ASP A 368 8.73 4.93 19.80
N LYS A 369 7.71 4.73 20.65
CA LYS A 369 6.60 3.78 20.46
C LYS A 369 5.20 4.38 20.65
N LEU A 370 5.07 5.66 21.00
CA LEU A 370 3.80 6.29 21.32
C LEU A 370 3.68 7.63 20.59
N LYS A 371 2.74 7.71 19.65
CA LYS A 371 2.31 8.95 19.02
C LYS A 371 0.93 9.33 19.52
N LEU A 372 0.74 10.61 19.83
CA LEU A 372 -0.54 11.21 20.18
C LEU A 372 -0.92 12.22 19.08
N MET A 373 -2.20 12.27 18.72
CA MET A 373 -2.70 13.24 17.74
C MET A 373 -4.04 13.84 18.20
N LEU A 374 -4.34 15.04 17.76
CA LEU A 374 -5.56 15.79 18.05
C LEU A 374 -6.05 16.41 16.73
N ASN A 375 -7.34 16.28 16.43
CA ASN A 375 -8.05 17.13 15.48
C ASN A 375 -9.11 17.98 16.20
N LEU A 376 -9.34 19.20 15.73
CA LEU A 376 -10.39 20.11 16.18
C LEU A 376 -11.03 20.78 14.96
N ASP A 377 -12.31 20.55 14.75
CA ASP A 377 -13.09 21.14 13.66
C ASP A 377 -14.09 22.16 14.22
N TYR A 378 -14.23 23.32 13.56
CA TYR A 378 -15.25 24.32 13.87
C TYR A 378 -15.78 24.97 12.60
N GLY A 379 -17.09 24.85 12.35
CA GLY A 379 -17.75 25.40 11.17
C GLY A 379 -18.94 26.30 11.51
N VAL A 380 -19.21 27.28 10.65
CA VAL A 380 -20.33 28.23 10.77
C VAL A 380 -20.93 28.48 9.39
N VAL A 381 -22.26 28.51 9.31
CA VAL A 381 -23.02 28.85 8.11
C VAL A 381 -24.04 29.95 8.43
N GLU A 382 -24.04 31.04 7.66
CA GLU A 382 -25.09 32.06 7.64
C GLU A 382 -26.18 31.68 6.62
N ASP A 383 -27.44 32.04 6.90
CA ASP A 383 -28.63 31.71 6.08
C ASP A 383 -28.75 30.20 5.72
N GLY A 384 -28.16 29.35 6.55
CA GLY A 384 -28.05 27.91 6.38
C GLY A 384 -29.39 27.22 6.31
N VAL A 385 -29.53 26.31 5.35
CA VAL A 385 -30.70 25.46 5.19
C VAL A 385 -30.26 24.01 5.09
N ALA A 386 -30.74 23.20 6.02
CA ALA A 386 -30.50 21.77 6.06
C ALA A 386 -31.83 21.01 5.95
N ASN A 387 -31.80 19.86 5.28
CA ASN A 387 -32.94 18.96 5.17
C ASN A 387 -32.68 17.82 6.18
N LEU A 388 -33.42 17.81 7.29
CA LEU A 388 -33.21 16.83 8.38
C LEU A 388 -33.96 15.51 8.18
N ALA A 389 -34.76 15.40 7.11
CA ALA A 389 -35.49 14.19 6.79
C ALA A 389 -35.12 13.68 5.39
N ALA A 390 -34.89 12.37 5.28
CA ALA A 390 -34.53 11.70 4.03
C ALA A 390 -35.59 11.89 2.91
N ASP A 391 -36.85 12.14 3.29
CA ASP A 391 -37.97 12.42 2.39
C ASP A 391 -38.04 13.88 1.88
N GLY A 392 -37.18 14.78 2.37
CA GLY A 392 -37.15 16.20 2.02
C GLY A 392 -38.33 17.01 2.56
N THR A 393 -39.09 16.53 3.54
CA THR A 393 -40.25 17.26 4.10
C THR A 393 -39.88 18.20 5.24
N THR A 394 -38.82 17.90 5.98
CA THR A 394 -38.34 18.71 7.11
C THR A 394 -37.14 19.55 6.70
N VAL A 395 -37.38 20.85 6.54
CA VAL A 395 -36.38 21.86 6.21
C VAL A 395 -36.15 22.74 7.44
N VAL A 396 -34.96 22.69 8.03
CA VAL A 396 -34.52 23.62 9.07
C VAL A 396 -33.73 24.74 8.42
N GLY A 397 -34.20 25.98 8.60
CA GLY A 397 -33.50 27.18 8.18
C GLY A 397 -33.04 27.97 9.40
N ALA A 398 -31.74 28.21 9.51
CA ALA A 398 -31.12 29.04 10.53
C ALA A 398 -30.59 30.32 9.89
N SER A 399 -30.76 31.48 10.54
CA SER A 399 -30.07 32.71 10.10
C SER A 399 -28.56 32.60 10.28
N GLN A 400 -28.15 31.81 11.26
CA GLN A 400 -26.79 31.36 11.48
C GLN A 400 -26.85 30.04 12.24
N GLY A 401 -26.05 29.05 11.86
CA GLY A 401 -25.83 27.81 12.59
C GLY A 401 -24.36 27.43 12.62
N HIS A 402 -23.98 26.54 13.54
CA HIS A 402 -22.61 26.08 13.70
C HIS A 402 -22.53 24.58 14.03
N TRP A 403 -21.36 24.00 13.79
CA TRP A 403 -21.00 22.66 14.25
C TRP A 403 -19.55 22.67 14.73
N TRP A 404 -19.20 21.70 15.57
CA TRP A 404 -17.82 21.52 16.02
C TRP A 404 -17.52 20.08 16.41
N GLY A 405 -16.24 19.72 16.41
CA GLY A 405 -15.80 18.40 16.80
C GLY A 405 -14.39 18.38 17.38
N VAL A 406 -14.10 17.32 18.12
CA VAL A 406 -12.75 16.97 18.59
C VAL A 406 -12.50 15.49 18.40
N ALA A 407 -11.32 15.13 17.87
CA ALA A 407 -10.84 13.74 17.81
C ALA A 407 -9.48 13.61 18.48
N GLY A 408 -9.34 12.70 19.43
CA GLY A 408 -8.08 12.36 20.10
C GLY A 408 -7.59 10.98 19.70
N TYR A 409 -6.33 10.87 19.28
CA TYR A 409 -5.71 9.63 18.80
C TYR A 409 -4.56 9.22 19.70
N GLY A 410 -4.46 7.92 19.98
CA GLY A 410 -3.30 7.29 20.60
C GLY A 410 -2.84 6.11 19.75
N ILE A 411 -1.59 6.13 19.32
CA ILE A 411 -1.00 5.12 18.44
C ILE A 411 0.20 4.50 19.15
N TYR A 412 0.17 3.18 19.40
CA TYR A 412 1.21 2.47 20.13
C TYR A 412 1.81 1.30 19.36
N ASP A 413 3.11 1.36 19.10
CA ASP A 413 3.88 0.33 18.42
C ASP A 413 4.40 -0.72 19.42
N PHE A 414 3.71 -1.85 19.54
CA PHE A 414 4.21 -2.99 20.31
C PHE A 414 5.47 -3.56 19.65
N THR A 415 5.41 -3.76 18.33
CA THR A 415 6.52 -4.21 17.47
C THR A 415 6.31 -3.70 16.04
N ASP A 416 7.32 -3.84 15.18
CA ASP A 416 7.29 -3.54 13.74
C ASP A 416 6.17 -4.27 12.93
N ARG A 417 5.39 -5.15 13.57
CA ARG A 417 4.26 -5.89 12.98
C ARG A 417 2.93 -5.67 13.68
N TYR A 418 2.91 -5.05 14.86
CA TYR A 418 1.75 -4.93 15.73
C TYR A 418 1.69 -3.54 16.32
N GLN A 419 0.76 -2.75 15.81
CA GLN A 419 0.45 -1.40 16.29
C GLN A 419 -1.03 -1.35 16.68
N LEU A 420 -1.33 -0.70 17.81
CA LEU A 420 -2.70 -0.38 18.22
C LEU A 420 -2.95 1.11 18.01
N ALA A 421 -3.97 1.44 17.22
CA ALA A 421 -4.52 2.78 17.12
C ALA A 421 -5.85 2.84 17.89
N THR A 422 -6.01 3.86 18.74
CA THR A 422 -7.27 4.18 19.40
C THR A 422 -7.65 5.61 19.09
N ARG A 423 -8.91 5.85 18.71
CA ARG A 423 -9.50 7.16 18.50
C ARG A 423 -10.70 7.33 19.43
N TRP A 424 -10.86 8.52 19.97
CA TRP A 424 -12.09 8.97 20.63
C TRP A 424 -12.53 10.28 19.98
N GLU A 425 -13.79 10.36 19.59
CA GLU A 425 -14.37 11.55 18.95
C GLU A 425 -15.56 12.08 19.75
N TYR A 426 -15.75 13.39 19.73
CA TYR A 426 -17.02 14.04 20.07
C TYR A 426 -17.38 15.02 18.95
N PHE A 427 -18.63 14.98 18.51
CA PHE A 427 -19.14 15.81 17.42
C PHE A 427 -20.49 16.43 17.80
N ASP A 428 -20.64 17.70 17.50
CA ASP A 428 -21.80 18.52 17.85
C ASP A 428 -22.30 19.26 16.61
N ASP A 429 -23.48 18.85 16.15
CA ASP A 429 -24.26 19.51 15.10
C ASP A 429 -25.68 19.73 15.61
N ALA A 430 -25.82 20.27 16.83
CA ALA A 430 -27.11 20.56 17.44
C ALA A 430 -27.94 21.59 16.64
N ASP A 431 -27.29 22.49 15.90
CA ASP A 431 -27.97 23.41 14.97
C ASP A 431 -28.42 22.71 13.66
N GLY A 432 -27.97 21.48 13.40
CA GLY A 432 -28.37 20.66 12.24
C GLY A 432 -27.77 21.09 10.90
N MET A 433 -26.64 21.79 10.89
CA MET A 433 -25.97 22.28 9.68
C MET A 433 -25.26 21.18 8.87
N ARG A 434 -24.97 20.04 9.50
CA ARG A 434 -24.29 18.88 8.88
C ARG A 434 -25.19 17.65 8.78
N PHE A 435 -26.51 17.86 8.81
CA PHE A 435 -27.59 16.86 8.63
C PHE A 435 -27.91 15.99 9.87
N PHE A 436 -27.45 16.36 11.06
CA PHE A 436 -27.70 15.58 12.28
C PHE A 436 -28.80 16.15 13.17
N GLY A 437 -28.68 17.42 13.56
CA GLY A 437 -29.54 18.00 14.59
C GLY A 437 -29.39 17.33 15.96
N GLN A 438 -28.21 16.74 16.22
CA GLN A 438 -27.88 15.98 17.42
C GLN A 438 -26.37 16.07 17.72
N THR A 439 -25.96 15.56 18.87
CA THR A 439 -24.55 15.41 19.24
C THR A 439 -24.23 13.94 19.45
N MET A 440 -22.98 13.54 19.21
CA MET A 440 -22.55 12.14 19.29
C MET A 440 -21.10 12.03 19.75
N TRP A 441 -20.72 10.86 20.25
CA TRP A 441 -19.33 10.54 20.54
C TRP A 441 -19.01 9.09 20.16
N ASP A 442 -17.76 8.82 19.79
CA ASP A 442 -17.30 7.48 19.43
C ASP A 442 -16.07 7.05 20.22
N PHE A 443 -15.82 5.75 20.21
CA PHE A 443 -14.52 5.19 20.51
C PHE A 443 -14.22 4.06 19.52
N THR A 444 -13.10 4.19 18.82
CA THR A 444 -12.64 3.23 17.82
C THR A 444 -11.27 2.66 18.22
N ALA A 445 -11.07 1.35 18.10
CA ALA A 445 -9.81 0.67 18.40
C ALA A 445 -9.46 -0.35 17.30
N THR A 446 -8.27 -0.19 16.70
CA THR A 446 -7.80 -0.94 15.53
C THR A 446 -6.45 -1.56 15.83
N MET A 447 -6.30 -2.86 15.57
CA MET A 447 -4.99 -3.52 15.63
C MET A 447 -4.44 -3.62 14.21
N ASN A 448 -3.44 -2.81 13.88
CA ASN A 448 -2.76 -2.83 12.60
C ASN A 448 -1.71 -3.98 12.61
N ILE A 449 -1.98 -5.04 11.83
CA ILE A 449 -1.14 -6.25 11.77
C ILE A 449 -0.45 -6.36 10.41
N THR A 450 0.87 -6.18 10.38
CA THR A 450 1.68 -6.38 9.17
C THR A 450 1.96 -7.87 8.95
N LEU A 451 1.19 -8.50 8.05
CA LEU A 451 1.33 -9.92 7.71
C LEU A 451 2.59 -10.16 6.87
N HIS A 452 2.81 -9.30 5.88
CA HIS A 452 3.95 -9.29 4.98
C HIS A 452 4.32 -7.85 4.61
N GLU A 453 5.46 -7.63 3.96
CA GLU A 453 5.74 -6.38 3.24
C GLU A 453 4.52 -6.03 2.36
N ASN A 454 4.04 -4.79 2.52
CA ASN A 454 2.86 -4.19 1.91
C ASN A 454 1.50 -4.87 2.18
N LEU A 455 1.37 -5.87 3.06
CA LEU A 455 0.10 -6.54 3.36
C LEU A 455 -0.31 -6.36 4.83
N LEU A 456 -1.42 -5.66 5.05
CA LEU A 456 -2.00 -5.42 6.36
C LEU A 456 -3.30 -6.19 6.59
N LEU A 457 -3.53 -6.56 7.84
CA LEU A 457 -4.78 -7.09 8.37
C LEU A 457 -5.19 -6.22 9.56
N ARG A 458 -6.41 -5.68 9.54
CA ARG A 458 -6.85 -4.63 10.47
C ARG A 458 -8.20 -4.97 11.08
N PRO A 459 -8.24 -5.86 12.10
CA PRO A 459 -9.43 -6.00 12.92
C PRO A 459 -9.68 -4.72 13.72
N GLU A 460 -10.94 -4.29 13.73
CA GLU A 460 -11.41 -3.07 14.37
C GLU A 460 -12.64 -3.33 15.23
N TYR A 461 -12.77 -2.54 16.28
CA TYR A 461 -14.02 -2.37 17.02
C TYR A 461 -14.31 -0.88 17.17
N ARG A 462 -15.53 -0.48 16.85
CA ARG A 462 -16.07 0.86 17.07
C ARG A 462 -17.31 0.78 17.94
N TYR A 463 -17.43 1.74 18.84
CA TYR A 463 -18.64 2.04 19.59
C TYR A 463 -19.03 3.50 19.32
N ILE A 464 -20.30 3.76 19.04
CA ILE A 464 -20.85 5.09 18.81
C ILE A 464 -22.02 5.28 19.78
N HIS A 465 -22.13 6.48 20.35
CA HIS A 465 -23.25 6.89 21.19
C HIS A 465 -23.87 8.18 20.65
N PHE A 466 -25.20 8.19 20.52
CA PHE A 466 -25.98 9.30 20.00
C PHE A 466 -26.78 9.95 21.13
N ASN A 467 -26.50 11.21 21.43
CA ASN A 467 -27.25 11.94 22.45
C ASN A 467 -28.60 12.39 21.89
N GLU A 468 -29.70 11.79 22.34
CA GLU A 468 -31.05 12.32 22.11
C GLU A 468 -31.27 13.64 22.86
N ASP A 469 -30.92 14.77 22.25
CA ASP A 469 -31.51 16.05 22.64
C ASP A 469 -31.63 17.05 21.48
N THR A 470 -32.84 17.59 21.32
CA THR A 470 -33.15 18.84 20.61
C THR A 470 -33.03 18.95 19.07
N VAL A 471 -33.70 18.08 18.29
CA VAL A 471 -34.81 18.45 17.36
C VAL A 471 -35.58 17.18 16.97
N GLY A 472 -36.89 17.13 17.28
CA GLY A 472 -37.71 15.90 17.16
C GLY A 472 -38.16 15.49 15.76
N THR A 473 -37.30 15.57 14.73
CA THR A 473 -37.61 15.23 13.34
C THR A 473 -36.36 14.80 12.55
N ALA A 474 -35.93 13.53 12.73
CA ALA A 474 -34.95 12.84 11.87
C ALA A 474 -35.03 11.31 12.02
N ARG A 475 -35.18 10.80 13.25
CA ARG A 475 -35.53 9.38 13.51
C ARG A 475 -36.94 9.10 12.96
N GLY A 476 -37.05 8.19 12.00
CA GLY A 476 -38.31 7.85 11.30
C GLY A 476 -39.32 7.16 12.21
N HIS A 477 -40.12 7.94 12.92
CA HIS A 477 -41.02 7.46 13.97
C HIS A 477 -42.36 6.92 13.41
N ASP A 478 -42.30 5.84 12.64
CA ASP A 478 -43.51 5.06 12.31
C ASP A 478 -43.98 4.28 13.55
N GLU A 479 -45.23 4.50 13.96
CA GLU A 479 -45.82 3.89 15.16
C GLU A 479 -45.98 2.35 15.01
N GLY A 480 -44.94 1.56 15.33
CA GLY A 480 -45.07 0.10 15.25
C GLY A 480 -43.92 -0.78 15.74
N SER A 481 -42.66 -0.35 15.65
CA SER A 481 -41.48 -1.14 16.05
C SER A 481 -40.78 -0.55 17.29
N SER A 482 -40.24 -1.44 18.11
CA SER A 482 -39.62 -1.09 19.39
C SER A 482 -38.17 -0.64 19.24
N GLY A 483 -37.88 0.59 19.63
CA GLY A 483 -36.55 1.05 20.07
C GLY A 483 -35.48 1.10 18.99
N LEU A 484 -35.09 2.31 18.61
CA LEU A 484 -33.74 2.57 18.14
C LEU A 484 -32.85 2.62 19.38
N ASP A 485 -31.72 1.93 19.36
CA ASP A 485 -30.75 2.01 20.46
C ASP A 485 -29.96 3.33 20.32
N ASP A 486 -29.58 3.92 21.45
CA ASP A 486 -28.73 5.13 21.45
C ASP A 486 -27.24 4.79 21.30
N ASP A 487 -26.95 3.49 21.27
CA ASP A 487 -25.64 2.88 21.17
C ASP A 487 -25.54 2.05 19.88
N ALA A 488 -24.41 2.13 19.18
CA ALA A 488 -24.08 1.26 18.05
C ALA A 488 -22.70 0.63 18.23
N HIS A 489 -22.59 -0.67 17.97
CA HIS A 489 -21.38 -1.47 18.11
C HIS A 489 -21.02 -2.13 16.77
N ILE A 490 -19.90 -1.71 16.19
CA ILE A 490 -19.40 -2.21 14.91
C ILE A 490 -18.13 -3.02 15.15
N VAL A 491 -18.07 -4.22 14.56
CA VAL A 491 -16.86 -5.04 14.46
C VAL A 491 -16.45 -5.11 13.00
N GLY A 492 -15.20 -4.77 12.72
CA GLY A 492 -14.66 -4.70 11.37
C GLY A 492 -13.41 -5.55 11.15
N LEU A 493 -13.14 -5.88 9.90
CA LEU A 493 -11.89 -6.47 9.45
C LEU A 493 -11.52 -5.94 8.06
N GLY A 494 -10.50 -5.08 7.99
CA GLY A 494 -9.87 -4.65 6.73
C GLY A 494 -8.70 -5.55 6.31
N VAL A 495 -8.50 -5.72 5.00
CA VAL A 495 -7.35 -6.39 4.39
C VAL A 495 -6.83 -5.53 3.25
N GLU A 496 -5.64 -4.97 3.41
CA GLU A 496 -5.09 -3.96 2.51
C GLU A 496 -3.75 -4.40 1.92
N TYR A 497 -3.57 -4.21 0.61
CA TYR A 497 -2.31 -4.49 -0.09
C TYR A 497 -1.84 -3.30 -0.94
N VAL A 498 -0.63 -2.80 -0.68
CA VAL A 498 -0.01 -1.65 -1.37
C VAL A 498 0.99 -2.10 -2.43
N PHE A 499 1.14 -1.34 -3.52
CA PHE A 499 2.12 -1.61 -4.57
C PHE A 499 2.69 -0.34 -5.21
#